data_AF-A0A1V5W0R0-F1
#
_entry.id   AF-A0A1V5W0R0-F1
#
_cell.length_a   1.000
_cell.length_b   1.000
_cell.length_c   1.000
_cell.angle_alpha   90.00
_cell.angle_beta   90.00
_cell.angle_gamma   90.00
#
_symmetry.space_group_name_H-M   'P 1'
#
loop_
_entity.id
_entity.type
_entity.pdbx_description
1 polymer ?
#
loop_
_entity_poly.entity_id
_entity_poly.type
_entity_poly.pdbx_seq_one_letter_code
_entity_poly.pdbx_strand_id
1 'polypeptide(L)'
;MSVTIEIDGLERLQGKLKHAASGQYLRAVLTAAALDIKGYMAWYPRSSIANDPTQRRWYERGYGPRWRRRDGSINGYKTSEMLDRKWAAAKPRISNRGLEARIGVRVSYAPYVQSNEKQAWFHAARNWRTDEDAVQARGPFVIALVQKAVRRILEHEQSMATIGALTDVLKGMRGR
;
A
#
# COMPACT_ATOMS: atom_id res chain seq x y z
N MET A 1 8.79 9.25 3.38
CA MET A 1 8.00 8.37 4.26
C MET A 1 7.42 7.24 3.42
N SER A 2 7.47 6.00 3.91
CA SER A 2 7.04 4.80 3.19
C SER A 2 6.61 3.70 4.16
N VAL A 3 5.73 2.82 3.70
CA VAL A 3 5.35 1.55 4.33
C VAL A 3 5.78 0.42 3.41
N THR A 4 6.38 -0.63 3.97
CA THR A 4 6.87 -1.80 3.24
C THR A 4 6.10 -3.04 3.66
N ILE A 5 5.66 -3.83 2.70
CA ILE A 5 5.17 -5.20 2.91
C ILE A 5 6.29 -6.15 2.49
N GLU A 6 6.80 -6.91 3.44
CA GLU A 6 7.78 -7.98 3.21
C GLU A 6 7.13 -9.34 3.48
N ILE A 7 7.35 -10.30 2.58
CA ILE A 7 6.93 -11.69 2.78
C ILE A 7 8.18 -12.56 2.88
N ASP A 8 8.45 -13.02 4.10
CA ASP A 8 9.51 -13.97 4.41
C ASP A 8 9.01 -15.42 4.26
N GLY A 9 9.93 -16.38 4.17
CA GLY A 9 9.57 -17.80 4.12
C GLY A 9 9.18 -18.30 2.72
N LEU A 10 9.36 -17.47 1.69
CA LEU A 10 9.09 -17.84 0.30
C LEU A 10 10.26 -18.55 -0.37
N GLU A 11 11.37 -18.79 0.32
CA GLU A 11 12.60 -19.38 -0.24
C GLU A 11 12.32 -20.79 -0.77
N ARG A 12 11.54 -21.57 -0.02
CA ARG A 12 11.08 -22.92 -0.43
C ARG A 12 10.09 -22.88 -1.61
N LEU A 13 9.49 -21.73 -1.87
CA LEU A 13 8.54 -21.50 -2.97
C LEU A 13 9.18 -20.81 -4.17
N GLN A 14 10.40 -20.25 -4.06
CA GLN A 14 11.04 -19.54 -5.17
C GLN A 14 11.12 -20.37 -6.44
N GLY A 15 11.39 -21.68 -6.34
CA GLY A 15 11.40 -22.59 -7.50
C GLY A 15 10.03 -22.74 -8.16
N LYS A 16 8.94 -22.76 -7.38
CA LYS A 16 7.56 -22.92 -7.85
C LYS A 16 6.93 -21.60 -8.31
N LEU A 17 7.34 -20.48 -7.70
CA LEU A 17 6.97 -19.12 -8.10
C LEU A 17 7.60 -18.70 -9.44
N LYS A 18 8.54 -19.49 -9.98
CA LYS A 18 9.04 -19.34 -11.37
C LYS A 18 7.99 -19.71 -12.41
N HIS A 19 6.93 -20.45 -12.06
CA HIS A 19 5.79 -20.60 -12.94
C HIS A 19 5.11 -19.24 -13.12
N ALA A 20 5.00 -18.80 -14.38
CA ALA A 20 4.54 -17.46 -14.73
C ALA A 20 3.19 -17.11 -14.09
N ALA A 21 2.26 -18.07 -14.03
CA ALA A 21 0.93 -17.89 -13.46
C ALA A 21 0.94 -17.68 -11.94
N SER A 22 1.60 -18.56 -11.18
CA SER A 22 1.70 -18.49 -9.71
C SER A 22 2.42 -17.21 -9.25
N GLY A 23 3.51 -16.86 -9.93
CA GLY A 23 4.23 -15.61 -9.68
C GLY A 23 3.41 -14.36 -10.02
N GLN A 24 2.66 -14.36 -11.12
CA GLN A 24 1.79 -13.25 -11.51
C GLN A 24 0.62 -13.08 -10.52
N TYR A 25 0.01 -14.17 -10.07
CA TYR A 25 -1.07 -14.14 -9.08
C TYR A 25 -0.60 -13.52 -7.76
N LEU A 26 0.55 -13.95 -7.24
CA LEU A 26 1.08 -13.40 -5.99
C LEU A 26 1.44 -11.91 -6.12
N ARG A 27 1.99 -11.49 -7.26
CA ARG A 27 2.24 -10.06 -7.55
C ARG A 27 0.96 -9.24 -7.61
N ALA A 28 -0.11 -9.78 -8.19
CA ALA A 28 -1.41 -9.12 -8.23
C ALA A 28 -1.98 -8.94 -6.82
N VAL A 29 -1.88 -9.96 -5.98
CA VAL A 29 -2.29 -9.93 -4.57
C VAL A 29 -1.53 -8.86 -3.78
N LEU A 30 -0.20 -8.81 -3.93
CA LEU A 30 0.60 -7.77 -3.28
C LEU A 30 0.30 -6.37 -3.81
N THR A 31 0.00 -6.24 -5.10
CA THR A 31 -0.41 -4.95 -5.67
C THR A 31 -1.72 -4.49 -5.06
N ALA A 32 -2.70 -5.40 -4.90
CA ALA A 32 -3.96 -5.09 -4.23
C ALA A 32 -3.75 -4.67 -2.76
N ALA A 33 -2.91 -5.40 -2.02
CA ALA A 33 -2.54 -5.05 -0.64
C ALA A 33 -1.86 -3.67 -0.56
N ALA A 34 -0.96 -3.36 -1.48
CA ALA A 34 -0.30 -2.06 -1.56
C ALA A 34 -1.29 -0.92 -1.88
N LEU A 35 -2.23 -1.14 -2.79
CA LEU A 35 -3.29 -0.17 -3.12
C LEU A 35 -4.25 0.05 -1.95
N ASP A 36 -4.50 -0.97 -1.16
CA ASP A 36 -5.31 -0.89 0.04
C ASP A 36 -4.67 -0.02 1.12
N ILE A 37 -3.39 -0.27 1.44
CA ILE A 37 -2.61 0.60 2.35
C ILE A 37 -2.55 2.03 1.79
N LYS A 38 -2.31 2.19 0.48
CA LYS A 38 -2.34 3.50 -0.17
C LYS A 38 -3.67 4.21 0.07
N GLY A 39 -4.81 3.53 -0.11
CA GLY A 39 -6.13 4.10 0.12
C GLY A 39 -6.35 4.52 1.58
N TYR A 40 -5.86 3.71 2.52
CA TYR A 40 -5.90 4.04 3.95
C TYR A 40 -5.06 5.29 4.28
N MET A 41 -3.86 5.38 3.71
CA MET A 41 -2.90 6.46 3.94
C MET A 41 -3.23 7.76 3.21
N ALA A 42 -3.85 7.69 2.03
CA ALA A 42 -4.27 8.89 1.28
C ALA A 42 -5.49 9.59 1.90
N TRP A 43 -5.98 9.11 3.04
CA TRP A 43 -7.13 9.67 3.74
C TRP A 43 -6.82 11.01 4.42
N TYR A 44 -7.83 11.87 4.45
CA TYR A 44 -7.78 13.22 5.01
C TYR A 44 -8.80 13.32 6.14
N PRO A 45 -8.42 13.82 7.33
CA PRO A 45 -9.37 13.99 8.43
C PRO A 45 -10.43 15.02 8.11
N ARG A 46 -11.58 14.96 8.81
CA ARG A 46 -12.67 15.95 8.63
C ARG A 46 -12.11 17.38 8.75
N SER A 47 -12.70 18.30 8.00
CA SER A 47 -12.33 19.71 8.11
C SER A 47 -12.52 20.19 9.55
N SER A 48 -11.58 21.02 9.99
CA SER A 48 -11.62 21.66 11.31
C SER A 48 -11.59 23.17 11.13
N ILE A 49 -11.60 23.92 12.24
CA ILE A 49 -11.39 25.37 12.22
C ILE A 49 -10.11 25.79 11.46
N ALA A 50 -9.09 24.93 11.39
CA ALA A 50 -7.88 25.19 10.60
C ALA A 50 -8.13 25.26 9.08
N ASN A 51 -9.27 24.77 8.61
CA ASN A 51 -9.68 24.80 7.21
C ASN A 51 -10.79 25.83 6.95
N ASP A 52 -11.23 26.56 7.98
CA ASP A 52 -12.37 27.46 7.89
C ASP A 52 -11.94 28.83 7.33
N PRO A 53 -12.52 29.27 6.19
CA PRO A 53 -12.19 30.57 5.59
C PRO A 53 -12.59 31.77 6.45
N THR A 54 -13.44 31.61 7.48
CA THR A 54 -13.75 32.70 8.43
C THR A 54 -12.54 33.10 9.28
N GLN A 55 -11.54 32.22 9.39
CA GLN A 55 -10.30 32.51 10.12
C GLN A 55 -9.43 33.55 9.42
N ARG A 56 -8.60 34.26 10.19
CA ARG A 56 -7.60 35.18 9.64
C ARG A 56 -6.62 34.45 8.71
N ARG A 57 -6.27 33.20 9.06
CA ARG A 57 -5.44 32.29 8.26
C ARG A 57 -6.05 30.89 8.32
N TRP A 58 -6.12 30.21 7.19
CA TRP A 58 -6.59 28.84 7.11
C TRP A 58 -5.80 28.05 6.08
N TYR A 59 -5.91 26.73 6.12
CA TYR A 59 -5.41 25.85 5.09
C TYR A 59 -6.56 25.38 4.20
N GLU A 60 -6.51 25.72 2.93
CA GLU A 60 -7.48 25.28 1.92
C GLU A 60 -6.96 24.02 1.24
N ARG A 61 -7.72 22.93 1.35
CA ARG A 61 -7.30 21.62 0.82
C ARG A 61 -7.25 21.65 -0.71
N GLY A 62 -6.15 21.18 -1.29
CA GLY A 62 -5.91 21.25 -2.73
C GLY A 62 -5.47 22.63 -3.24
N TYR A 63 -5.36 23.63 -2.35
CA TYR A 63 -4.76 24.92 -2.66
C TYR A 63 -3.54 25.18 -1.80
N GLY A 64 -3.68 25.29 -0.47
CA GLY A 64 -2.60 25.65 0.43
C GLY A 64 -2.99 26.63 1.53
N PRO A 65 -2.00 27.28 2.17
CA PRO A 65 -2.25 28.34 3.13
C PRO A 65 -2.94 29.54 2.48
N ARG A 66 -3.96 30.06 3.15
CA ARG A 66 -4.75 31.23 2.78
C ARG A 66 -4.82 32.19 3.96
N TRP A 67 -4.93 33.49 3.68
CA TRP A 67 -5.09 34.50 4.71
C TRP A 67 -5.85 35.73 4.21
N ARG A 68 -6.58 36.38 5.13
CA ARG A 68 -7.22 37.67 4.89
C ARG A 68 -6.24 38.81 5.12
N ARG A 69 -6.22 39.77 4.20
CA ARG A 69 -5.51 41.05 4.31
C ARG A 69 -6.39 42.08 5.02
N ARG A 70 -5.79 43.22 5.40
CA ARG A 70 -6.50 44.32 6.09
C ARG A 70 -7.60 44.95 5.24
N ASP A 71 -7.43 44.93 3.92
CA ASP A 71 -8.39 45.45 2.93
C ASP A 71 -9.55 44.47 2.61
N GLY A 72 -9.65 43.35 3.34
CA GLY A 72 -10.67 42.32 3.12
C GLY A 72 -10.37 41.34 1.99
N SER A 73 -9.33 41.58 1.18
CA SER A 73 -8.91 40.65 0.12
C SER A 73 -8.29 39.37 0.70
N ILE A 74 -8.39 38.27 -0.06
CA ILE A 74 -7.81 36.98 0.32
C ILE A 74 -6.55 36.73 -0.50
N ASN A 75 -5.46 36.39 0.18
CA ASN A 75 -4.22 35.95 -0.45
C ASN A 75 -3.89 34.51 -0.07
N GLY A 76 -2.95 33.88 -0.77
CA GLY A 76 -2.56 32.50 -0.52
C GLY A 76 -1.34 32.06 -1.28
N TYR A 77 -0.82 30.89 -0.92
CA TYR A 77 0.19 30.16 -1.69
C TYR A 77 -0.39 28.85 -2.19
N LYS A 78 -0.29 28.61 -3.50
CA LYS A 78 -0.68 27.33 -4.09
C LYS A 78 0.44 26.30 -3.87
N THR A 79 0.19 25.26 -3.07
CA THR A 79 1.15 24.17 -2.85
C THR A 79 1.10 23.21 -4.04
N SER A 80 2.28 22.87 -4.56
CA SER A 80 2.46 21.85 -5.60
C SER A 80 2.49 20.43 -5.03
N GLU A 81 2.70 20.33 -3.73
CA GLU A 81 2.77 19.10 -2.96
C GLU A 81 1.39 18.81 -2.34
N MET A 82 0.54 18.07 -3.06
CA MET A 82 -0.74 17.54 -2.56
C MET A 82 -0.52 16.12 -2.05
N LEU A 83 -0.49 15.95 -0.72
CA LEU A 83 -0.12 14.69 -0.07
C LEU A 83 -0.94 13.48 -0.55
N ASP A 84 -2.27 13.61 -0.64
CA ASP A 84 -3.19 12.60 -1.19
C ASP A 84 -2.79 12.12 -2.59
N ARG A 85 -2.50 13.06 -3.50
CA ARG A 85 -2.21 12.76 -4.91
C ARG A 85 -0.83 12.19 -5.14
N LYS A 86 0.07 12.32 -4.16
CA LYS A 86 1.48 11.95 -4.28
C LYS A 86 1.80 10.59 -3.66
N TRP A 87 0.82 9.94 -3.02
CA TRP A 87 0.94 8.55 -2.63
C TRP A 87 1.01 7.63 -3.86
N ALA A 88 2.06 6.83 -3.94
CA ALA A 88 2.30 5.88 -5.01
C ALA A 88 2.65 4.51 -4.44
N ALA A 89 2.12 3.47 -5.08
CA ALA A 89 2.57 2.10 -4.86
C ALA A 89 3.62 1.76 -5.91
N ALA A 90 4.80 1.31 -5.48
CA ALA A 90 5.77 0.73 -6.38
C ALA A 90 5.28 -0.64 -6.85
N LYS A 91 5.65 -1.03 -8.07
CA LYS A 91 5.42 -2.40 -8.54
C LYS A 91 6.11 -3.39 -7.59
N PRO A 92 5.44 -4.46 -7.14
CA PRO A 92 6.07 -5.47 -6.30
C PRO A 92 7.31 -6.08 -6.95
N ARG A 93 8.38 -6.22 -6.18
CA ARG A 93 9.66 -6.77 -6.61
C ARG A 93 9.87 -8.13 -5.96
N ILE A 94 10.35 -9.09 -6.74
CA ILE A 94 10.93 -10.31 -6.21
C ILE A 94 12.39 -9.98 -5.92
N SER A 95 12.81 -10.16 -4.67
CA SER A 95 14.21 -10.13 -4.25
C SER A 95 14.65 -11.54 -3.85
N ASN A 96 15.95 -11.72 -3.66
CA ASN A 96 16.49 -12.99 -3.17
C ASN A 96 15.99 -13.33 -1.74
N ARG A 97 15.53 -12.33 -0.99
CA ARG A 97 14.99 -12.47 0.37
C ARG A 97 13.48 -12.72 0.42
N GLY A 98 12.78 -12.60 -0.72
CA GLY A 98 11.32 -12.75 -0.74
C GLY A 98 10.64 -11.83 -1.74
N LEU A 99 9.32 -11.69 -1.60
CA LEU A 99 8.52 -10.79 -2.43
C LEU A 99 8.16 -9.54 -1.62
N GLU A 100 8.47 -8.38 -2.18
CA GLU A 100 8.36 -7.09 -1.51
C GLU A 100 7.44 -6.14 -2.29
N ALA A 101 6.57 -5.43 -1.59
CA ALA A 101 5.83 -4.29 -2.13
C ALA A 101 6.07 -3.05 -1.26
N ARG A 102 6.44 -1.94 -1.92
CA ARG A 102 6.67 -0.65 -1.24
C ARG A 102 5.61 0.36 -1.62
N ILE A 103 5.09 1.07 -0.62
CA ILE A 103 4.17 2.19 -0.80
C ILE A 103 4.80 3.41 -0.16
N GLY A 104 4.76 4.54 -0.84
CA GLY A 104 5.35 5.76 -0.29
C GLY A 104 4.82 7.01 -0.95
N VAL A 105 5.12 8.13 -0.30
CA VAL A 105 4.75 9.47 -0.75
C VAL A 105 6.02 10.29 -0.95
N ARG A 106 6.14 10.88 -2.14
CA ARG A 106 7.28 11.75 -2.51
C ARG A 106 6.92 13.21 -2.27
N VAL A 107 6.78 13.54 -0.99
CA VAL A 107 6.48 14.89 -0.52
C VAL A 107 7.40 15.17 0.66
N SER A 108 8.13 16.28 0.60
CA SER A 108 9.20 16.60 1.55
C SER A 108 8.70 16.64 3.00
N TYR A 109 7.50 17.19 3.20
CA TYR A 109 6.90 17.35 4.52
C TYR A 109 6.10 16.13 5.03
N ALA A 110 5.95 15.07 4.21
CA ALA A 110 5.11 13.91 4.57
C ALA A 110 5.43 13.27 5.94
N PRO A 111 6.71 13.13 6.38
CA PRO A 111 7.00 12.58 7.70
C PRO A 111 6.33 13.36 8.83
N TYR A 112 6.25 14.69 8.71
CA TYR A 112 5.64 15.54 9.75
C TYR A 112 4.11 15.46 9.78
N VAL A 113 3.50 14.80 8.78
CA VAL A 113 2.05 14.63 8.69
C VAL A 113 1.63 13.21 9.01
N GLN A 114 2.38 12.19 8.56
CA GLN A 114 1.92 10.81 8.56
C GLN A 114 2.94 9.79 9.10
N SER A 115 4.12 10.19 9.59
CA SER A 115 5.00 9.25 10.27
C SER A 115 4.72 9.27 11.76
N ASN A 116 4.45 8.12 12.39
CA ASN A 116 4.20 8.03 13.82
C ASN A 116 5.35 8.63 14.65
N GLU A 117 6.60 8.44 14.20
CA GLU A 117 7.79 8.96 14.86
C GLU A 117 7.94 10.49 14.74
N LYS A 118 7.53 11.07 13.60
CA LYS A 118 7.85 12.47 13.23
C LYS A 118 6.63 13.38 13.12
N GLN A 119 5.42 12.85 13.29
CA GLN A 119 4.19 13.61 13.12
C GLN A 119 4.15 14.80 14.07
N ALA A 120 3.93 15.99 13.53
CA ALA A 120 3.79 17.18 14.35
C ALA A 120 2.48 17.12 15.15
N TRP A 121 2.51 17.61 16.38
CA TRP A 121 1.36 17.58 17.31
C TRP A 121 0.06 18.13 16.70
N PHE A 122 0.16 19.16 15.83
CA PHE A 122 -1.00 19.78 15.19
C PHE A 122 -1.75 18.82 14.25
N HIS A 123 -1.02 17.91 13.60
CA HIS A 123 -1.59 16.87 12.74
C HIS A 123 -2.19 15.74 13.58
N ALA A 124 -1.48 15.31 14.63
CA ALA A 124 -1.97 14.33 15.60
C ALA A 124 -3.30 14.78 16.23
N ALA A 125 -3.37 16.04 16.71
CA ALA A 125 -4.57 16.64 17.29
C ALA A 125 -5.75 16.76 16.31
N ARG A 126 -5.53 16.55 15.01
CA ARG A 126 -6.55 16.55 13.95
C ARG A 126 -6.77 15.16 13.36
N ASN A 127 -6.34 14.12 14.05
CA ASN A 127 -6.54 12.72 13.69
C ASN A 127 -5.94 12.34 12.34
N TRP A 128 -4.81 12.94 11.95
CA TRP A 128 -4.08 12.46 10.78
C TRP A 128 -3.54 11.05 11.05
N ARG A 129 -3.82 10.11 10.13
CA ARG A 129 -3.32 8.74 10.21
C ARG A 129 -1.82 8.67 9.99
N THR A 130 -1.19 7.74 10.68
CA THR A 130 0.24 7.44 10.61
C THR A 130 0.52 6.14 9.83
N ASP A 131 1.79 5.90 9.50
CA ASP A 131 2.28 4.59 9.05
C ASP A 131 1.95 3.47 10.04
N GLU A 132 2.19 3.71 11.33
CA GLU A 132 1.86 2.76 12.40
C GLU A 132 0.35 2.42 12.41
N ASP A 133 -0.52 3.43 12.27
CA ASP A 133 -1.97 3.19 12.17
C ASP A 133 -2.32 2.31 10.98
N ALA A 134 -1.60 2.43 9.86
CA ALA A 134 -1.83 1.59 8.69
C ALA A 134 -1.40 0.14 8.91
N VAL A 135 -0.26 -0.06 9.58
CA VAL A 135 0.21 -1.40 9.96
C VAL A 135 -0.82 -2.05 10.88
N GLN A 136 -1.29 -1.34 11.90
CA GLN A 136 -2.25 -1.88 12.86
C GLN A 136 -3.63 -2.14 12.23
N ALA A 137 -4.15 -1.20 11.45
CA ALA A 137 -5.50 -1.30 10.89
C ALA A 137 -5.59 -2.21 9.65
N ARG A 138 -4.53 -2.28 8.82
CA ARG A 138 -4.54 -3.00 7.54
C ARG A 138 -3.64 -4.24 7.53
N GLY A 139 -2.64 -4.31 8.41
CA GLY A 139 -1.70 -5.44 8.49
C GLY A 139 -2.39 -6.80 8.59
N PRO A 140 -3.34 -7.02 9.53
CA PRO A 140 -4.04 -8.30 9.64
C PRO A 140 -4.76 -8.73 8.35
N PHE A 141 -5.39 -7.77 7.66
CA PHE A 141 -6.06 -8.01 6.38
C PHE A 141 -5.05 -8.38 5.28
N VAL A 142 -3.94 -7.66 5.20
CA VAL A 142 -2.87 -7.94 4.23
C VAL A 142 -2.27 -9.33 4.45
N ILE A 143 -1.97 -9.69 5.71
CA ILE A 143 -1.47 -11.02 6.07
C ILE A 143 -2.45 -12.10 5.64
N ALA A 144 -3.74 -11.96 5.98
CA ALA A 144 -4.76 -12.93 5.60
C ALA A 144 -4.90 -13.07 4.07
N LEU A 145 -4.83 -11.95 3.34
CA LEU A 145 -4.91 -11.93 1.88
C LEU A 145 -3.72 -12.67 1.25
N VAL A 146 -2.50 -12.41 1.71
CA VAL A 146 -1.28 -13.08 1.24
C VAL A 146 -1.29 -14.57 1.59
N GLN A 147 -1.63 -14.94 2.83
CA GLN A 147 -1.72 -16.34 3.24
C GLN A 147 -2.74 -17.11 2.40
N LYS A 148 -3.90 -16.51 2.10
CA LYS A 148 -4.91 -17.11 1.22
C LYS A 148 -4.37 -17.32 -0.19
N ALA A 149 -3.62 -16.36 -0.72
CA ALA A 149 -3.01 -16.49 -2.03
C ALA A 149 -1.95 -17.61 -2.07
N VAL A 150 -1.08 -17.68 -1.07
CA VAL A 150 -0.06 -18.74 -0.95
C VAL A 150 -0.72 -20.12 -0.87
N ARG A 151 -1.77 -20.29 -0.04
CA ARG A 151 -2.52 -21.55 0.03
C ARG A 151 -3.08 -21.98 -1.32
N ARG A 152 -3.72 -21.06 -2.05
CA ARG A 152 -4.26 -21.35 -3.39
C ARG A 152 -3.19 -21.76 -4.39
N ILE A 153 -2.01 -21.13 -4.33
CA ILE A 153 -0.88 -21.52 -5.17
C ILE A 153 -0.47 -22.95 -4.82
N LEU A 154 -0.30 -23.28 -3.54
CA LEU A 154 0.08 -24.62 -3.11
C LEU A 154 -0.93 -25.70 -3.54
N GLU A 155 -2.22 -25.45 -3.36
CA GLU A 155 -3.32 -26.35 -3.76
C GLU A 155 -3.35 -26.57 -5.28
N HIS A 156 -3.15 -25.50 -6.06
CA HIS A 156 -3.09 -25.58 -7.52
C HIS A 156 -1.90 -26.42 -7.99
N GLU A 157 -0.71 -26.18 -7.44
CA GLU A 157 0.51 -26.91 -7.80
C GLU A 157 0.40 -28.41 -7.43
N GLN A 158 -0.21 -28.75 -6.29
CA GLN A 158 -0.48 -30.14 -5.93
C GLN A 158 -1.44 -30.81 -6.92
N SER A 159 -2.51 -30.11 -7.30
CA SER A 159 -3.49 -30.62 -8.27
C SER A 159 -2.86 -30.89 -9.63
N MET A 160 -2.02 -29.98 -10.12
CA MET A 160 -1.32 -30.14 -11.40
C MET A 160 -0.31 -31.30 -11.38
N ALA A 161 0.39 -31.50 -10.25
CA ALA A 161 1.28 -32.66 -10.09
C ALA A 161 0.53 -33.99 -10.14
N THR A 162 -0.64 -34.08 -9.51
CA THR A 162 -1.49 -35.28 -9.56
C THR A 162 -2.00 -35.57 -10.97
N ILE A 163 -2.44 -34.54 -11.71
CA ILE A 163 -2.88 -34.68 -13.10
C ILE A 163 -1.73 -35.17 -14.00
N GLY A 164 -0.53 -34.62 -13.82
CA GLY A 164 0.67 -35.05 -14.55
C GLY A 164 0.94 -36.55 -14.33
N ALA A 165 0.99 -36.98 -13.06
CA ALA A 165 1.23 -38.38 -12.72
C ALA A 165 0.17 -39.34 -13.33
N LEU A 166 -1.11 -38.97 -13.27
CA LEU A 166 -2.19 -39.77 -13.89
C LEU A 166 -2.04 -39.85 -15.42
N THR A 167 -1.65 -38.75 -16.06
CA THR A 167 -1.44 -38.69 -17.51
C THR A 167 -0.31 -39.61 -17.94
N ASP A 168 0.77 -39.68 -17.16
CA ASP A 168 1.93 -40.53 -17.44
C ASP A 168 1.60 -42.01 -17.27
N VAL A 169 0.83 -42.37 -16.24
CA VAL A 169 0.31 -43.74 -16.05
C VAL A 169 -0.56 -44.17 -17.24
N LEU A 170 -1.48 -43.31 -17.68
CA LEU A 170 -2.37 -43.61 -18.82
C LEU A 170 -1.60 -43.76 -20.14
N LYS A 171 -0.55 -42.95 -20.38
CA LYS A 171 0.33 -43.11 -21.55
C LYS A 171 1.10 -44.43 -21.50
N GLY A 172 1.61 -44.82 -20.33
CA GLY A 172 2.30 -46.09 -20.13
C GLY A 172 1.42 -47.32 -20.36
N MET A 173 0.10 -47.22 -20.11
CA MET A 173 -0.87 -48.29 -20.38
C MET A 173 -1.27 -48.40 -21.85
N ARG A 174 -1.19 -47.31 -22.64
CA ARG A 174 -1.51 -47.32 -24.09
C ARG A 174 -0.35 -47.74 -24.99
N GLY A 175 0.87 -47.76 -24.46
CA GLY A 175 2.09 -48.16 -25.19
C GLY A 175 2.51 -49.62 -24.98
N ARG A 176 1.70 -50.42 -24.28
CA ARG A 176 1.83 -51.88 -24.15
C ARG A 176 0.67 -52.54 -24.85
#